data_AF-A0AAJ6JW66-F1
#
_entry.id   AF-A0AAJ6JW66-F1
#
_cell.length_a   1.000
_cell.length_b   1.000
_cell.length_c   1.000
_cell.angle_alpha   90.00
_cell.angle_beta   90.00
_cell.angle_gamma   90.00
#
_symmetry.space_group_name_H-M   'P 1'
#
loop_
_entity.id
_entity.type
_entity.pdbx_description
1 polymer ?
#
loop_
_entity_poly.entity_id
_entity_poly.type
_entity_poly.pdbx_seq_one_letter_code
_entity_poly.pdbx_strand_id
1 'polypeptide(L)'
;MINNLEKFIEFYLNKKSKFNESIDLNVVFFNKKKNFFNLNLNLIHSVNEKKNFLFLSNINKIEKNIFFGKLYFDKFLKKEICFDKIFFNKENYYLIKQNNLLKKFCEKKFLIENYNKEILKINSNLLKIIVNKNNFLNLKIGNILFNKNMIKNNYYCVINSIKKIFNYNNIIIKKIYLNTTMSKSFLIK
;
A
#
# COMPACT_ATOMS: atom_id res chain seq x y z
N MET A 1 29.94 -2.06 8.01
CA MET A 1 28.86 -3.07 7.96
C MET A 1 27.79 -2.59 6.98
N ILE A 2 27.56 -3.33 5.89
CA ILE A 2 26.44 -3.00 4.98
C ILE A 2 25.14 -3.29 5.76
N ASN A 3 24.36 -2.25 6.01
CA ASN A 3 23.05 -2.30 6.65
C ASN A 3 22.13 -3.29 5.88
N ASN A 4 21.56 -4.29 6.56
CA ASN A 4 20.71 -5.32 5.92
C ASN A 4 19.54 -4.72 5.11
N LEU A 5 19.07 -3.53 5.49
CA LEU A 5 18.09 -2.77 4.72
C LEU A 5 18.63 -2.37 3.33
N GLU A 6 19.89 -1.94 3.24
CA GLU A 6 20.52 -1.57 1.96
C GLU A 6 20.60 -2.77 1.03
N LYS A 7 21.01 -3.93 1.56
CA LYS A 7 21.07 -5.19 0.80
C LYS A 7 19.70 -5.58 0.27
N PHE A 8 18.66 -5.46 1.10
CA PHE A 8 17.29 -5.72 0.67
C PHE A 8 16.87 -4.78 -0.47
N ILE A 9 17.11 -3.48 -0.32
CA ILE A 9 16.74 -2.49 -1.34
C ILE A 9 17.48 -2.75 -2.65
N GLU A 10 18.77 -3.02 -2.60
CA GLU A 10 19.58 -3.30 -3.80
C GLU A 10 19.12 -4.58 -4.50
N PHE A 11 18.97 -5.67 -3.74
CA PHE A 11 18.46 -6.94 -4.27
C PHE A 11 17.10 -6.76 -4.96
N TYR A 12 16.23 -5.97 -4.34
CA TYR A 12 14.88 -5.75 -4.82
C TYR A 12 14.80 -4.84 -6.05
N LEU A 13 15.50 -3.71 -6.05
CA LEU A 13 15.47 -2.76 -7.17
C LEU A 13 15.98 -3.39 -8.47
N ASN A 14 16.83 -4.42 -8.36
CA ASN A 14 17.34 -5.17 -9.50
C ASN A 14 16.35 -6.23 -10.02
N LYS A 15 15.27 -6.51 -9.29
CA LYS A 15 14.31 -7.56 -9.66
C LYS A 15 13.24 -7.00 -10.61
N LYS A 16 13.14 -7.59 -11.81
CA LYS A 16 12.01 -7.34 -12.71
C LYS A 16 10.73 -7.90 -12.09
N SER A 17 9.69 -7.09 -12.04
CA SER A 17 8.34 -7.48 -11.61
C SER A 17 7.36 -7.27 -12.76
N LYS A 18 6.36 -8.14 -12.85
CA LYS A 18 5.29 -8.04 -13.87
C LYS A 18 4.14 -7.13 -13.45
N PHE A 19 4.08 -6.78 -12.16
CA PHE A 19 3.02 -5.98 -11.57
C PHE A 19 3.52 -5.27 -10.31
N ASN A 20 2.73 -4.32 -9.80
CA ASN A 20 3.08 -3.50 -8.63
C ASN A 20 2.98 -4.27 -7.31
N GLU A 21 4.06 -4.95 -6.89
CA GLU A 21 4.12 -5.63 -5.59
C GLU A 21 4.24 -4.64 -4.41
N SER A 22 3.75 -5.04 -3.25
CA SER A 22 4.03 -4.32 -2.00
C SER A 22 5.41 -4.62 -1.46
N ILE A 23 5.90 -3.67 -0.66
CA ILE A 23 6.99 -3.90 0.30
C ILE A 23 6.34 -3.99 1.67
N ASP A 24 6.47 -5.16 2.28
CA ASP A 24 5.84 -5.50 3.53
C ASP A 24 6.90 -5.66 4.64
N LEU A 25 6.65 -5.02 5.77
CA LEU A 25 7.42 -5.06 6.99
C LEU A 25 6.76 -6.03 7.96
N ASN A 26 7.51 -7.05 8.36
CA ASN A 26 7.06 -8.03 9.33
C ASN A 26 7.85 -7.88 10.62
N VAL A 27 7.15 -7.72 11.74
CA VAL A 27 7.75 -7.60 13.06
C VAL A 27 7.26 -8.76 13.92
N VAL A 28 8.18 -9.64 14.30
CA VAL A 28 7.96 -10.66 15.32
C VAL A 28 8.29 -10.03 16.67
N PHE A 29 7.37 -10.09 17.61
CA PHE A 29 7.54 -9.49 18.92
C PHE A 29 7.04 -10.43 20.02
N PHE A 30 7.39 -10.12 21.26
CA PHE A 30 6.92 -10.84 22.43
C PHE A 30 6.10 -9.92 23.32
N ASN A 31 4.80 -10.15 23.36
CA ASN A 31 3.84 -9.39 24.16
C ASN A 31 3.50 -10.14 25.45
N LYS A 32 4.33 -9.95 26.48
CA LYS A 32 4.18 -10.63 27.79
C LYS A 32 2.79 -10.45 28.40
N LYS A 33 2.24 -9.24 28.31
CA LYS A 33 0.95 -8.86 28.91
C LYS A 33 -0.26 -9.18 28.03
N LYS A 34 -0.04 -9.73 26.82
CA LYS A 34 -1.10 -9.96 25.81
C LYS A 34 -1.94 -8.71 25.51
N ASN A 35 -1.33 -7.53 25.56
CA ASN A 35 -1.97 -6.26 25.28
C ASN A 35 -2.58 -6.24 23.87
N PHE A 36 -3.81 -5.73 23.74
CA PHE A 36 -4.47 -5.51 22.46
C PHE A 36 -4.69 -4.02 22.27
N PHE A 37 -4.20 -3.46 21.18
CA PHE A 37 -4.40 -2.04 20.88
C PHE A 37 -4.25 -1.74 19.40
N ASN A 38 -4.88 -0.63 19.01
CA ASN A 38 -4.79 -0.05 17.69
C ASN A 38 -4.06 1.28 17.80
N LEU A 39 -3.24 1.59 16.81
CA LEU A 39 -2.59 2.89 16.69
C LEU A 39 -2.51 3.27 15.22
N ASN A 40 -2.44 4.57 14.98
CA ASN A 40 -2.28 5.11 13.64
C ASN A 40 -0.91 5.81 13.56
N LEU A 41 -0.16 5.52 12.50
CA LEU A 41 1.08 6.22 12.17
C LEU A 41 0.92 6.92 10.83
N ASN A 42 1.56 8.07 10.65
CA ASN A 42 1.69 8.68 9.33
C ASN A 42 3.00 8.23 8.70
N LEU A 43 2.91 7.60 7.54
CA LEU A 43 4.06 7.34 6.69
C LEU A 43 4.62 8.67 6.14
N ILE A 44 5.91 8.68 5.82
CA ILE A 44 6.52 9.83 5.12
C ILE A 44 5.99 9.86 3.68
N HIS A 45 5.86 8.70 3.05
CA HIS A 45 5.32 8.52 1.71
C HIS A 45 4.10 7.59 1.74
N SER A 46 2.96 8.00 1.17
CA SER A 46 1.80 7.11 1.06
C SER A 46 2.12 5.94 0.14
N VAL A 47 1.74 4.72 0.56
CA VAL A 47 1.86 3.48 -0.25
C VAL A 47 1.16 3.57 -1.63
N ASN A 48 0.35 4.60 -1.84
CA ASN A 48 -0.38 4.88 -3.07
C ASN A 48 0.29 5.93 -3.98
N GLU A 49 1.33 6.67 -3.56
CA GLU A 49 1.93 7.80 -4.32
C GLU A 49 2.40 7.45 -5.75
N LYS A 50 2.68 6.17 -6.03
CA LYS A 50 3.14 5.66 -7.33
C LYS A 50 2.12 4.77 -8.04
N LYS A 51 0.89 4.69 -7.53
CA LYS A 51 -0.18 3.89 -8.12
C LYS A 51 -1.08 4.76 -8.96
N ASN A 52 -1.56 4.24 -10.09
CA ASN A 52 -2.52 4.96 -10.91
C ASN A 52 -3.93 4.54 -10.51
N PHE A 53 -4.79 5.52 -10.23
CA PHE A 53 -6.20 5.32 -9.91
C PHE A 53 -7.07 5.99 -10.95
N LEU A 54 -8.14 5.33 -11.38
CA LEU A 54 -9.15 5.94 -12.25
C LEU A 54 -10.48 6.04 -11.50
N PHE A 55 -11.12 7.19 -11.59
CA PHE A 55 -12.50 7.42 -11.18
C PHE A 55 -13.35 7.69 -12.42
N LEU A 56 -14.29 6.80 -12.74
CA LEU A 56 -15.18 7.00 -13.87
C LEU A 56 -16.13 8.16 -13.57
N SER A 57 -16.07 9.20 -14.40
CA SER A 57 -16.89 10.39 -14.29
C SER A 57 -17.13 10.99 -15.68
N ASN A 58 -17.99 12.00 -15.76
CA ASN A 58 -18.20 12.74 -17.00
C ASN A 58 -17.16 13.85 -17.23
N ILE A 59 -16.25 14.07 -16.28
CA ILE A 59 -15.23 15.13 -16.33
C ILE A 59 -13.87 14.49 -16.57
N ASN A 60 -13.14 14.95 -17.58
CA ASN A 60 -11.78 14.50 -17.86
C ASN A 60 -10.77 15.40 -17.14
N LYS A 61 -10.07 14.87 -16.13
CA LYS A 61 -8.98 15.59 -15.44
C LYS A 61 -7.95 14.62 -14.86
N ILE A 62 -6.75 15.14 -14.56
CA ILE A 62 -5.69 14.40 -13.86
C ILE A 62 -5.25 15.23 -12.66
N GLU A 63 -5.18 14.60 -11.49
CA GLU A 63 -4.64 15.18 -10.26
C GLU A 63 -3.59 14.21 -9.72
N LYS A 64 -2.30 14.57 -9.86
CA LYS A 64 -1.17 13.70 -9.50
C LYS A 64 -1.27 12.33 -10.20
N ASN A 65 -1.57 11.29 -9.44
CA ASN A 65 -1.70 9.90 -9.87
C ASN A 65 -3.16 9.43 -9.97
N ILE A 66 -4.12 10.36 -9.86
CA ILE A 66 -5.55 10.11 -9.92
C ILE A 66 -6.11 10.69 -11.23
N PHE A 67 -6.74 9.82 -12.00
CA PHE A 67 -7.34 10.11 -13.28
C PHE A 67 -8.86 10.11 -13.13
N PHE A 68 -9.51 11.02 -13.82
CA PHE A 68 -10.96 11.16 -13.82
C PHE A 68 -11.46 11.20 -15.25
N GLY A 69 -12.51 10.45 -15.54
CA GLY A 69 -13.22 10.56 -16.81
C GLY A 69 -13.12 9.34 -17.71
N LYS A 70 -14.11 9.20 -18.59
CA LYS A 70 -14.25 8.07 -19.52
C LYS A 70 -13.11 8.00 -20.55
N LEU A 71 -12.53 9.14 -20.91
CA LEU A 71 -11.39 9.19 -21.84
C LEU A 71 -10.22 8.30 -21.37
N TYR A 72 -9.92 8.30 -20.07
CA TYR A 72 -8.84 7.48 -19.53
C TYR A 72 -9.22 5.99 -19.41
N PHE A 73 -10.50 5.69 -19.27
CA PHE A 73 -10.99 4.33 -19.37
C PHE A 73 -10.75 3.74 -20.76
N ASP A 74 -11.03 4.52 -21.81
CA ASP A 74 -10.77 4.10 -23.20
C ASP A 74 -9.28 3.84 -23.44
N LYS A 75 -8.39 4.71 -22.92
CA LYS A 75 -6.94 4.51 -22.95
C LYS A 75 -6.51 3.23 -22.21
N PHE A 76 -7.18 2.90 -21.09
CA PHE A 76 -6.95 1.65 -20.38
C PHE A 76 -7.38 0.43 -21.19
N LEU A 77 -8.53 0.48 -21.86
CA LEU A 77 -8.99 -0.61 -22.74
C LEU A 77 -8.03 -0.83 -23.91
N LYS A 78 -7.46 0.26 -24.46
CA LYS A 78 -6.42 0.23 -25.50
C LYS A 78 -5.03 -0.16 -24.99
N LYS A 79 -4.87 -0.42 -23.69
CA LYS A 79 -3.59 -0.76 -23.02
C LYS A 79 -2.54 0.35 -23.10
N GLU A 80 -2.95 1.60 -23.34
CA GLU A 80 -2.06 2.76 -23.33
C GLU A 80 -1.71 3.18 -21.89
N ILE A 81 -2.63 2.95 -20.95
CA ILE A 81 -2.47 3.29 -19.53
C ILE A 81 -2.90 2.10 -18.68
N CYS A 82 -2.12 1.81 -17.64
CA CYS A 82 -2.47 0.82 -16.62
C CYS A 82 -2.94 1.51 -15.33
N PHE A 83 -4.04 1.01 -14.77
CA PHE A 83 -4.58 1.44 -13.47
C PHE A 83 -4.50 0.30 -12.45
N ASP A 84 -4.01 0.62 -11.24
CA ASP A 84 -4.04 -0.29 -10.10
C ASP A 84 -5.50 -0.54 -9.65
N LYS A 85 -6.34 0.51 -9.71
CA LYS A 85 -7.76 0.43 -9.39
C LYS A 85 -8.57 1.36 -10.29
N ILE A 86 -9.76 0.91 -10.67
CA ILE A 86 -10.77 1.69 -11.37
C ILE A 86 -12.02 1.72 -10.48
N PHE A 87 -12.39 2.90 -10.01
CA PHE A 87 -13.59 3.16 -9.22
C PHE A 87 -14.69 3.71 -10.12
N PHE A 88 -15.92 3.36 -9.81
CA PHE A 88 -17.10 3.76 -10.57
C PHE A 88 -18.28 4.01 -9.64
N ASN A 89 -19.23 4.82 -10.07
CA ASN A 89 -20.51 5.03 -9.40
C ASN A 89 -21.61 4.20 -10.12
N LYS A 90 -22.85 4.28 -9.62
CA LYS A 90 -23.98 3.54 -10.20
C LYS A 90 -24.22 3.90 -11.68
N GLU A 91 -24.03 5.17 -12.04
CA GLU A 91 -24.19 5.65 -13.42
C GLU A 91 -23.17 5.02 -14.38
N ASN A 92 -21.94 4.82 -13.92
CA ASN A 92 -20.85 4.27 -14.73
C ASN A 92 -20.70 2.75 -14.60
N TYR A 93 -21.54 2.09 -13.81
CA TYR A 93 -21.54 0.64 -13.64
C TYR A 93 -21.66 -0.10 -14.99
N TYR A 94 -22.52 0.40 -15.87
CA TYR A 94 -22.78 -0.23 -17.17
C TYR A 94 -21.51 -0.33 -18.02
N LEU A 95 -20.61 0.66 -17.95
CA LEU A 95 -19.33 0.63 -18.68
C LEU A 95 -18.43 -0.53 -18.24
N ILE A 96 -18.39 -0.82 -16.94
CA ILE A 96 -17.62 -1.95 -16.40
C ILE A 96 -18.25 -3.28 -16.81
N LYS A 97 -19.59 -3.36 -16.78
CA LYS A 97 -20.34 -4.56 -17.18
C LYS A 97 -20.18 -4.88 -18.66
N GLN A 98 -20.39 -3.90 -19.55
CA GLN A 98 -20.27 -4.08 -21.00
C GLN A 98 -18.87 -4.55 -21.44
N ASN A 99 -17.82 -4.10 -20.76
CA ASN A 99 -16.44 -4.46 -21.07
C ASN A 99 -15.97 -5.75 -20.36
N ASN A 100 -16.87 -6.54 -19.77
CA ASN A 100 -16.55 -7.79 -19.07
C ASN A 100 -15.54 -7.63 -17.92
N LEU A 101 -15.50 -6.47 -17.28
CA LEU A 101 -14.52 -6.15 -16.25
C LEU A 101 -14.99 -6.42 -14.82
N LEU A 102 -16.21 -6.90 -14.61
CA LEU A 102 -16.78 -7.14 -13.27
C LEU A 102 -16.00 -8.14 -12.41
N LYS A 103 -15.31 -9.11 -13.03
CA LYS A 103 -14.42 -10.03 -12.30
C LYS A 103 -13.23 -9.30 -11.69
N LYS A 104 -12.69 -8.29 -12.38
CA LYS A 104 -11.52 -7.52 -11.96
C LYS A 104 -11.89 -6.33 -11.08
N PHE A 105 -12.94 -5.61 -11.45
CA PHE A 105 -13.44 -4.42 -10.77
C PHE A 105 -14.86 -4.67 -10.25
N CYS A 106 -14.98 -5.52 -9.23
CA CYS A 106 -16.27 -5.91 -8.66
C CYS A 106 -16.96 -4.79 -7.86
N GLU A 107 -18.29 -4.80 -7.85
CA GLU A 107 -19.11 -3.79 -7.19
C GLU A 107 -18.74 -3.59 -5.72
N LYS A 108 -18.63 -4.68 -4.95
CA LYS A 108 -18.35 -4.64 -3.50
C LYS A 108 -17.09 -3.84 -3.12
N LYS A 109 -16.10 -3.74 -4.02
CA LYS A 109 -14.82 -3.07 -3.75
C LYS A 109 -14.63 -1.76 -4.49
N PHE A 110 -15.25 -1.60 -5.66
CA PHE A 110 -14.95 -0.52 -6.59
C PHE A 110 -16.14 0.40 -6.90
N LEU A 111 -17.37 -0.01 -6.53
CA LEU A 111 -18.53 0.87 -6.59
C LEU A 111 -18.47 1.86 -5.42
N ILE A 112 -18.36 3.15 -5.72
CA ILE A 112 -18.21 4.22 -4.71
C ILE A 112 -19.18 5.35 -5.05
N GLU A 113 -20.00 5.73 -4.06
CA GLU A 113 -20.92 6.87 -4.19
C GLU A 113 -20.22 8.21 -3.92
N ASN A 114 -19.25 8.24 -3.00
CA ASN A 114 -18.51 9.45 -2.65
C ASN A 114 -17.02 9.33 -3.02
N TYR A 115 -16.66 9.84 -4.20
CA TYR A 115 -15.27 9.84 -4.69
C TYR A 115 -14.33 10.65 -3.79
N ASN A 116 -14.77 11.80 -3.27
CA ASN A 116 -13.93 12.65 -2.42
C ASN A 116 -13.45 11.90 -1.18
N LYS A 117 -14.33 11.12 -0.54
CA LYS A 117 -13.96 10.28 0.60
C LYS A 117 -12.89 9.24 0.25
N GLU A 118 -12.98 8.62 -0.93
CA GLU A 118 -11.99 7.63 -1.34
C GLU A 118 -10.67 8.27 -1.75
N ILE A 119 -10.71 9.42 -2.43
CA ILE A 119 -9.52 10.21 -2.78
C ILE A 119 -8.74 10.60 -1.52
N LEU A 120 -9.44 11.06 -0.47
CA LEU A 120 -8.81 11.37 0.82
C LEU A 120 -8.12 10.15 1.44
N LYS A 121 -8.71 8.96 1.35
CA LYS A 121 -8.06 7.72 1.81
C LYS A 121 -6.85 7.36 0.95
N ILE A 122 -6.95 7.49 -0.37
CA ILE A 122 -5.85 7.19 -1.29
C ILE A 122 -4.65 8.09 -1.00
N ASN A 123 -4.91 9.39 -0.83
CA ASN A 123 -3.91 10.41 -0.53
C ASN A 123 -3.45 10.38 0.94
N SER A 124 -4.09 9.58 1.78
CA SER A 124 -3.71 9.47 3.18
C SER A 124 -2.38 8.75 3.33
N ASN A 125 -1.51 9.30 4.16
CA ASN A 125 -0.30 8.63 4.63
C ASN A 125 -0.57 7.75 5.87
N LEU A 126 -1.83 7.65 6.30
CA LEU A 126 -2.19 6.96 7.53
C LEU A 126 -2.03 5.44 7.39
N LEU A 127 -1.18 4.86 8.22
CA LEU A 127 -1.00 3.43 8.40
C LEU A 127 -1.65 3.02 9.73
N LYS A 128 -2.74 2.26 9.64
CA LYS A 128 -3.39 1.65 10.80
C LYS A 128 -2.62 0.39 11.21
N ILE A 129 -2.23 0.33 12.47
CA ILE A 129 -1.48 -0.77 13.07
C ILE A 129 -2.35 -1.41 14.15
N ILE A 130 -2.53 -2.72 14.06
CA ILE A 130 -3.32 -3.51 15.01
C ILE A 130 -2.35 -4.50 15.68
N VAL A 131 -2.16 -4.34 16.98
CA VAL A 131 -1.38 -5.27 17.79
C VAL A 131 -2.35 -6.24 18.44
N ASN A 132 -2.27 -7.51 18.01
CA ASN A 132 -3.07 -8.60 18.55
C ASN A 132 -2.21 -9.56 19.40
N LYS A 133 -2.82 -10.68 19.81
CA LYS A 133 -2.16 -11.71 20.63
C LYS A 133 -1.20 -12.61 19.84
N ASN A 134 -1.12 -12.46 18.51
CA ASN A 134 -0.37 -13.37 17.64
C ASN A 134 1.14 -13.06 17.59
N ASN A 135 1.63 -12.10 18.39
CA ASN A 135 3.05 -11.79 18.50
C ASN A 135 3.73 -11.46 17.16
N PHE A 136 2.93 -11.01 16.20
CA PHE A 136 3.32 -10.77 14.83
C PHE A 136 2.56 -9.59 14.26
N LEU A 137 3.26 -8.74 13.52
CA LEU A 137 2.71 -7.59 12.84
C LEU A 137 3.20 -7.57 11.40
N ASN A 138 2.28 -7.46 10.44
CA ASN A 138 2.58 -7.26 9.03
C ASN A 138 2.04 -5.89 8.60
N LEU A 139 2.90 -5.08 7.97
CA LEU A 139 2.59 -3.72 7.55
C LEU A 139 3.08 -3.46 6.14
N LYS A 140 2.23 -2.89 5.30
CA LYS A 140 2.66 -2.37 4.01
C LYS A 140 3.30 -1.01 4.20
N ILE A 141 4.59 -0.91 3.89
CA ILE A 141 5.37 0.34 4.04
C ILE A 141 5.75 0.97 2.70
N GLY A 142 5.47 0.30 1.58
CA GLY A 142 5.76 0.83 0.25
C GLY A 142 5.35 -0.13 -0.87
N ASN A 143 5.87 0.12 -2.06
CA ASN A 143 5.67 -0.71 -3.24
C ASN A 143 6.94 -0.72 -4.12
N ILE A 144 6.96 -1.55 -5.16
CA ILE A 144 8.11 -1.72 -6.08
C ILE A 144 8.54 -0.47 -6.83
N LEU A 145 7.65 0.51 -6.97
CA LEU A 145 7.91 1.73 -7.71
C LEU A 145 8.56 2.80 -6.82
N PHE A 146 8.74 2.51 -5.53
CA PHE A 146 9.41 3.42 -4.61
C PHE A 146 10.91 3.41 -4.85
N ASN A 147 11.49 4.60 -4.87
CA ASN A 147 12.93 4.73 -4.87
C ASN A 147 13.53 4.34 -3.50
N LYS A 148 14.84 4.14 -3.47
CA LYS A 148 15.61 3.79 -2.28
C LYS A 148 15.32 4.68 -1.08
N ASN A 149 15.23 6.00 -1.27
CA ASN A 149 15.03 6.95 -0.18
C ASN A 149 13.62 6.85 0.41
N MET A 150 12.59 6.71 -0.44
CA MET A 150 11.20 6.53 0.01
C MET A 150 11.05 5.30 0.90
N ILE A 151 11.69 4.18 0.51
CA ILE A 151 11.66 2.92 1.28
C ILE A 151 12.32 3.11 2.64
N LYS A 152 13.53 3.70 2.66
CA LYS A 152 14.28 3.96 3.90
C LYS A 152 13.50 4.86 4.85
N ASN A 153 12.98 5.96 4.34
CA ASN A 153 12.23 6.95 5.11
C ASN A 153 11.03 6.30 5.80
N ASN A 154 10.22 5.56 5.04
CA ASN A 154 9.07 4.85 5.60
C ASN A 154 9.49 3.75 6.60
N TYR A 155 10.53 2.97 6.29
CA TYR A 155 11.04 1.94 7.20
C TYR A 155 11.46 2.53 8.55
N TYR A 156 12.31 3.56 8.55
CA TYR A 156 12.80 4.16 9.78
C TYR A 156 11.70 4.87 10.56
N CYS A 157 10.79 5.58 9.87
CA CYS A 157 9.62 6.18 10.48
C CYS A 157 8.80 5.13 11.26
N VAL A 158 8.40 4.05 10.58
CA VAL A 158 7.57 2.99 11.18
C VAL A 158 8.30 2.28 12.31
N ILE A 159 9.56 1.87 12.12
CA ILE A 159 10.31 1.15 13.14
C ILE A 159 10.56 1.99 14.39
N ASN A 160 10.89 3.27 14.25
CA ASN A 160 11.13 4.14 15.40
C ASN A 160 9.84 4.37 16.20
N SER A 161 8.72 4.60 15.51
CA SER A 161 7.41 4.73 16.16
C SER A 161 6.97 3.44 16.85
N ILE A 162 7.10 2.29 16.20
CA ILE A 162 6.76 0.98 16.80
C ILE A 162 7.63 0.70 18.02
N LYS A 163 8.95 0.92 17.94
CA LYS A 163 9.86 0.72 19.08
C LYS A 163 9.44 1.54 20.29
N LYS A 164 9.12 2.83 20.08
CA LYS A 164 8.67 3.72 21.15
C LYS A 164 7.42 3.16 21.82
N ILE A 165 6.38 2.84 21.03
CA ILE A 165 5.10 2.36 21.57
C ILE A 165 5.24 0.97 22.23
N PHE A 166 6.00 0.07 21.61
CA PHE A 166 6.19 -1.28 22.14
C PHE A 166 6.94 -1.26 23.46
N ASN A 167 7.94 -0.38 23.60
CA ASN A 167 8.65 -0.20 24.86
C ASN A 167 7.71 0.22 26.00
N TYR A 168 6.84 1.22 25.77
CA TYR A 168 5.83 1.64 26.75
C TYR A 168 4.85 0.52 27.14
N ASN A 169 4.63 -0.44 26.24
CA ASN A 169 3.71 -1.56 26.44
C ASN A 169 4.39 -2.85 26.93
N ASN A 170 5.68 -2.81 27.28
CA ASN A 170 6.49 -3.99 27.64
C ASN A 170 6.50 -5.08 26.56
N ILE A 171 6.46 -4.67 25.29
CA ILE A 171 6.54 -5.55 24.12
C ILE A 171 7.97 -5.51 23.58
N ILE A 172 8.58 -6.69 23.40
CA ILE A 172 9.96 -6.81 22.94
C ILE A 172 9.98 -7.26 21.48
N ILE A 173 10.57 -6.47 20.59
CA ILE A 173 10.79 -6.86 19.20
C ILE A 173 11.87 -7.95 19.16
N LYS A 174 11.55 -9.10 18.57
CA LYS A 174 12.45 -10.25 18.40
C LYS A 174 13.13 -10.25 17.05
N LYS A 175 12.35 -10.11 15.98
CA LYS A 175 12.86 -10.13 14.60
C LYS A 175 12.10 -9.14 13.74
N ILE A 176 12.78 -8.59 12.75
CA ILE A 176 12.24 -7.70 11.73
C ILE A 176 12.61 -8.27 10.38
N TYR A 177 11.60 -8.51 9.54
CA TYR A 177 11.80 -8.95 8.16
C TYR A 177 11.21 -7.94 7.19
N LEU A 178 11.82 -7.85 6.02
CA LEU A 178 11.24 -7.21 4.85
C LEU A 178 11.03 -8.24 3.76
N ASN A 179 9.91 -8.15 3.08
CA ASN A 179 9.64 -8.93 1.89
C ASN A 179 8.82 -8.11 0.90
N THR A 180 8.74 -8.64 -0.31
CA THR A 180 7.76 -8.21 -1.29
C THR A 180 6.64 -9.22 -1.32
N THR A 181 5.52 -8.88 -1.96
CA THR A 181 4.35 -9.79 -2.04
C THR A 181 4.74 -11.21 -2.48
N MET A 182 5.68 -11.35 -3.43
CA MET A 182 6.05 -12.65 -4.01
C MET A 182 7.51 -13.06 -3.72
N SER A 183 8.21 -12.41 -2.79
CA SER A 183 9.59 -12.77 -2.44
C SER A 183 9.71 -13.40 -1.05
N LYS A 184 10.82 -14.13 -0.87
CA LYS A 184 11.21 -14.67 0.43
C LYS A 184 11.49 -13.53 1.42
N SER A 185 11.18 -13.77 2.69
CA SER A 185 11.44 -12.82 3.76
C SER A 185 12.93 -12.65 4.03
N PHE A 186 13.38 -11.39 3.97
CA PHE A 186 14.76 -10.99 4.24
C PHE A 186 14.87 -10.50 5.69
N LEU A 187 15.75 -11.11 6.48
CA LEU A 187 15.98 -10.72 7.87
C LEU A 187 16.75 -9.40 7.92
N ILE A 188 16.19 -8.41 8.60
CA ILE A 188 16.82 -7.10 8.81
C ILE A 188 17.47 -7.02 10.18
N LYS A 189 16.74 -7.45 11.22
CA LYS A 189 17.17 -7.52 12.62
C LYS A 189 16.60 -8.75 13.29
#